data_AF-A0A9P6I9E1-F1
#
_entry.id   AF-A0A9P6I9E1-F1
#
_cell.length_a   1.000
_cell.length_b   1.000
_cell.length_c   1.000
_cell.angle_alpha   90.00
_cell.angle_beta   90.00
_cell.angle_gamma   90.00
#
_symmetry.space_group_name_H-M   'P 1'
#
loop_
_entity.id
_entity.type
_entity.pdbx_description
1 polymer ?
#
loop_
_entity_poly.entity_id
_entity_poly.type
_entity_poly.pdbx_seq_one_letter_code
_entity_poly.pdbx_strand_id
1 'polypeptide(L)'
;MRGIPAKIGTPSQDIVMLPWAELNNTWIYDENPNCDSSIIWNDKICEIRRGSLFHVDESTSFTKAADIVAAGGASEEITTAGTEAGTKKLISTGVGGADRLDIGSVTLNKTPIGIPKLRWDNGYTMLHALGLGANSTYLTSLAQAGKLGSRVWSIFWGRMWTTNNNIDGSLVLGGYDSEKVTGKNFTQRLDYSEATGCWTGMKVTLTDVQVNFRDGIDKSIMPVNNAIPCCIVPHRHMLLEAPSSLVDTFENVTNVKDDGLSFGLHWGARKFDAKTAFDGDITFSLSSGLQVRVPNNQYIVPFVDIDRSGAQVTDDKVKELLITGLYDQPATLGRYFLTSAYLMVDHDAETFTLWQANPTTRSTLVKVASDRSDCGKPQTSRDAINPTSTPTNGSDADSEASGLSTGAIAGIAVGAVAALAIVGLGAFFLLRSKKRKASQSQPPPYNTETPGQMGQVQEAWPKYGGQQEVSHEVYGSQGQHRLSELRGQDNFVFEMDGGNDQRR
;
A
#
# COMPACT_ATOMS: atom_id res chain seq x y z
N MET A 1 11.99 5.12 16.05
CA MET A 1 11.23 4.65 14.88
C MET A 1 11.29 3.13 14.78
N ARG A 2 10.24 2.45 14.31
CA ARG A 2 10.27 1.01 14.03
C ARG A 2 10.65 0.76 12.57
N GLY A 3 11.61 -0.12 12.34
CA GLY A 3 12.11 -0.51 11.03
C GLY A 3 13.14 -1.64 11.15
N ILE A 4 13.91 -1.86 10.10
CA ILE A 4 14.98 -2.86 10.04
C ILE A 4 16.27 -2.21 10.54
N PRO A 5 16.81 -2.61 11.70
CA PRO A 5 18.12 -2.14 12.13
C PRO A 5 19.21 -2.69 11.21
N ALA A 6 20.10 -1.81 10.76
CA ALA A 6 21.23 -2.13 9.90
C ALA A 6 22.46 -1.32 10.30
N LYS A 7 23.63 -1.76 9.84
CA LYS A 7 24.88 -1.01 9.98
C LYS A 7 25.51 -0.77 8.62
N ILE A 8 26.08 0.41 8.41
CA ILE A 8 26.74 0.78 7.16
C ILE A 8 28.13 1.35 7.43
N GLY A 9 29.08 1.06 6.54
CA GLY A 9 30.41 1.68 6.57
C GLY A 9 31.43 1.07 7.53
N THR A 10 32.63 1.66 7.51
CA THR A 10 33.77 1.30 8.38
C THR A 10 34.46 2.57 8.94
N PRO A 11 34.36 2.87 10.25
CA PRO A 11 33.63 2.12 11.27
C PRO A 11 32.13 2.08 11.00
N SER A 12 31.47 1.06 11.56
CA SER A 12 30.04 0.83 11.34
C SER A 12 29.18 1.90 11.99
N GLN A 13 28.26 2.46 11.21
CA GLN A 13 27.27 3.46 11.63
C GLN A 13 25.88 2.81 11.68
N ASP A 14 25.14 3.04 12.75
CA ASP A 14 23.81 2.47 12.95
C ASP A 14 22.75 3.26 12.17
N ILE A 15 21.98 2.55 11.34
CA ILE A 15 20.87 3.11 10.58
C ILE A 15 19.61 2.24 10.73
N VAL A 16 18.45 2.80 10.40
CA VAL A 16 17.18 2.09 10.37
C VAL A 16 16.55 2.21 9.00
N MET A 17 16.09 1.09 8.44
CA MET A 17 15.56 1.02 7.08
C MET A 17 14.09 0.57 7.05
N LEU A 18 13.42 0.81 5.93
CA LEU A 18 12.17 0.17 5.55
C LEU A 18 12.34 -0.77 4.36
N PRO A 19 11.55 -1.84 4.28
CA PRO A 19 11.49 -2.68 3.09
C PRO A 19 10.65 -1.99 2.01
N TRP A 20 11.26 -1.72 0.86
CA TRP A 20 10.59 -1.14 -0.30
C TRP A 20 10.47 -2.19 -1.40
N ALA A 21 9.23 -2.67 -1.61
CA ALA A 21 8.95 -3.77 -2.51
C ALA A 21 9.02 -3.40 -4.00
N GLU A 22 9.02 -2.11 -4.31
CA GLU A 22 9.10 -1.59 -5.69
C GLU A 22 10.49 -1.09 -6.09
N LEU A 23 11.35 -0.78 -5.12
CA LEU A 23 12.67 -0.22 -5.42
C LEU A 23 13.67 -1.34 -5.68
N ASN A 24 14.38 -1.25 -6.80
CA ASN A 24 15.45 -2.16 -7.17
C ASN A 24 16.76 -1.80 -6.45
N ASN A 25 17.03 -0.52 -6.22
CA ASN A 25 18.21 -0.09 -5.47
C ASN A 25 17.91 0.23 -4.02
N THR A 26 18.97 0.15 -3.19
CA THR A 26 18.94 0.60 -1.80
C THR A 26 19.33 2.09 -1.75
N TRP A 27 18.50 2.91 -1.11
CA TRP A 27 18.69 4.36 -1.01
C TRP A 27 18.93 4.77 0.45
N ILE A 28 20.07 5.40 0.70
CA ILE A 28 20.55 5.80 2.03
C ILE A 28 20.66 7.32 2.09
N TYR A 29 20.03 7.96 3.07
CA TYR A 29 20.16 9.38 3.33
C TYR A 29 21.51 9.68 4.01
N ASP A 30 22.23 10.65 3.47
CA ASP A 30 23.43 11.21 4.08
C ASP A 30 23.09 12.46 4.91
N GLU A 31 24.10 13.25 5.26
CA GLU A 31 23.96 14.51 6.00
C GLU A 31 23.09 15.56 5.30
N ASN A 32 22.68 15.33 4.05
CA ASN A 32 21.72 16.15 3.31
C ASN A 32 20.41 15.37 3.06
N PRO A 33 19.60 15.13 4.11
CA PRO A 33 18.45 14.22 4.06
C PRO A 33 17.22 14.71 3.27
N ASN A 34 17.26 15.93 2.73
CA ASN A 34 16.22 16.51 1.87
C ASN A 34 14.79 16.39 2.45
N CYS A 35 14.62 16.69 3.75
CA CYS A 35 13.32 16.72 4.39
C CYS A 35 12.48 17.93 3.95
N ASP A 36 11.16 17.76 3.93
CA ASP A 36 10.22 18.86 3.67
C ASP A 36 10.11 19.78 4.89
N SER A 37 10.61 21.01 4.79
CA SER A 37 10.56 22.00 5.88
C SER A 37 9.16 22.50 6.21
N SER A 38 8.16 22.25 5.36
CA SER A 38 6.75 22.56 5.64
C SER A 38 6.07 21.53 6.55
N ILE A 39 6.64 20.32 6.64
CA ILE A 39 6.12 19.19 7.43
C ILE A 39 7.06 18.86 8.59
N ILE A 40 8.37 19.06 8.40
CA ILE A 40 9.45 18.71 9.32
C ILE A 40 10.10 19.99 9.82
N TRP A 41 10.01 20.21 11.13
CA TRP A 41 10.16 21.52 11.75
C TRP A 41 11.59 21.79 12.23
N ASN A 42 12.45 20.77 12.26
CA ASN A 42 13.87 20.87 12.58
C ASN A 42 14.67 19.66 12.05
N ASP A 43 15.99 19.80 12.07
CA ASP A 43 16.92 18.77 11.59
C ASP A 43 16.87 17.49 12.42
N LYS A 44 16.56 17.59 13.72
CA LYS A 44 16.50 16.41 14.60
C LYS A 44 15.34 15.49 14.24
N ILE A 45 14.15 16.05 13.98
CA ILE A 45 13.00 15.29 13.50
C ILE A 45 13.31 14.69 12.14
N CYS A 46 13.99 15.44 11.26
CA CYS A 46 14.41 14.94 9.96
C CYS A 46 15.33 13.71 10.09
N GLU A 47 16.40 13.81 10.88
CA GLU A 47 17.34 12.72 11.16
C GLU A 47 16.61 11.46 11.68
N ILE A 48 15.70 11.63 12.65
CA ILE A 48 14.92 10.52 13.22
C ILE A 48 13.99 9.91 12.18
N ARG A 49 13.30 10.74 11.40
CA ARG A 49 12.41 10.29 10.32
C ARG A 49 13.17 9.70 9.14
N ARG A 50 14.48 9.96 8.98
CA ARG A 50 15.37 9.27 8.01
C ARG A 50 16.05 8.02 8.57
N GLY A 51 15.92 7.75 9.86
CA GLY A 51 16.48 6.53 10.47
C GLY A 51 17.96 6.64 10.79
N SER A 52 18.37 7.79 11.33
CA SER A 52 19.77 8.24 11.42
C SER A 52 20.38 8.52 10.05
N LEU A 53 21.47 9.28 9.98
CA LEU A 53 22.10 9.67 8.72
C LEU A 53 23.41 8.91 8.55
N PHE A 54 23.73 8.59 7.30
CA PHE A 54 25.02 8.00 6.97
C PHE A 54 26.05 9.10 6.74
N HIS A 55 27.06 9.16 7.59
CA HIS A 55 28.20 10.06 7.47
C HIS A 55 29.24 9.47 6.51
N VAL A 56 29.13 9.85 5.24
CA VAL A 56 29.90 9.26 4.14
C VAL A 56 31.40 9.40 4.37
N ASP A 57 31.84 10.60 4.79
CA ASP A 57 33.25 10.92 4.98
C ASP A 57 33.88 10.22 6.19
N GLU A 58 33.06 9.68 7.09
CA GLU A 58 33.52 8.89 8.24
C GLU A 58 33.74 7.42 7.89
N SER A 59 33.26 6.94 6.73
CA SER A 59 33.44 5.56 6.30
C SER A 59 34.66 5.38 5.40
N THR A 60 35.70 4.76 5.94
CA THR A 60 36.91 4.38 5.20
C THR A 60 36.69 3.31 4.13
N SER A 61 35.57 2.58 4.17
CA SER A 61 35.21 1.58 3.16
C SER A 61 34.29 2.12 2.07
N PHE A 62 33.81 3.35 2.19
CA PHE A 62 32.95 3.97 1.18
C PHE A 62 33.73 4.23 -0.11
N THR A 63 33.20 3.73 -1.22
CA THR A 63 33.72 4.01 -2.56
C THR A 63 32.70 4.82 -3.34
N LYS A 64 33.00 6.09 -3.61
CA LYS A 64 32.13 6.99 -4.36
C LYS A 64 32.02 6.59 -5.83
N ALA A 65 30.83 6.74 -6.40
CA ALA A 65 30.55 6.64 -7.83
C ALA A 65 29.78 7.89 -8.31
N ALA A 66 29.62 8.03 -9.63
CA ALA A 66 28.84 9.14 -10.21
C ALA A 66 27.35 9.02 -9.84
N ASP A 67 26.80 7.82 -10.00
CA ASP A 67 25.41 7.47 -9.71
C ASP A 67 25.34 6.01 -9.24
N ILE A 68 24.14 5.56 -8.88
CA ILE A 68 23.91 4.21 -8.38
C ILE A 68 24.24 3.13 -9.42
N VAL A 69 24.07 3.41 -10.72
CA VAL A 69 24.36 2.45 -11.80
C VAL A 69 25.87 2.23 -11.91
N ALA A 70 26.65 3.31 -11.87
CA ALA A 70 28.11 3.27 -11.84
C ALA A 70 28.66 2.58 -10.58
N ALA A 71 27.90 2.57 -9.48
CA ALA A 71 28.21 1.80 -8.27
C ALA A 71 27.88 0.30 -8.38
N GLY A 72 27.28 -0.17 -9.47
CA GLY A 72 26.82 -1.55 -9.66
C GLY A 72 25.34 -1.77 -9.31
N GLY A 73 24.56 -0.70 -9.17
CA GLY A 73 23.12 -0.72 -9.00
C GLY A 73 22.35 -1.05 -10.27
N ALA A 74 21.04 -1.24 -10.13
CA ALA A 74 20.10 -1.42 -11.22
C ALA A 74 19.92 -0.09 -11.97
N SER A 75 19.80 -0.17 -13.29
CA SER A 75 19.66 0.98 -14.19
C SER A 75 18.29 1.64 -14.16
N GLU A 76 17.29 1.00 -13.55
CA GLU A 76 15.91 1.45 -13.53
C GLU A 76 15.26 1.19 -12.17
N GLU A 77 14.38 2.11 -11.78
CA GLU A 77 13.39 1.93 -10.71
C GLU A 77 12.00 1.76 -11.32
N ILE A 78 11.07 1.13 -10.60
CA ILE A 78 9.67 1.12 -11.03
C ILE A 78 9.09 2.54 -10.85
N THR A 79 8.52 3.12 -11.91
CA THR A 79 8.00 4.50 -11.91
C THR A 79 6.56 4.61 -12.40
N THR A 80 5.81 3.51 -12.37
CA THR A 80 4.41 3.47 -12.80
C THR A 80 3.51 4.28 -11.83
N ALA A 81 2.27 4.53 -12.24
CA ALA A 81 1.27 5.18 -11.38
C ALA A 81 1.14 4.45 -10.03
N GLY A 82 1.05 5.20 -8.93
CA GLY A 82 1.06 4.67 -7.56
C GLY A 82 2.39 4.78 -6.81
N THR A 83 3.51 4.80 -7.56
CA THR A 83 4.85 5.03 -6.99
C THR A 83 5.00 6.43 -6.42
N GLU A 84 5.91 6.62 -5.46
CA GLU A 84 6.28 7.96 -5.00
C GLU A 84 6.80 8.79 -6.19
N ALA A 85 6.21 9.97 -6.41
CA ALA A 85 6.40 10.74 -7.66
C ALA A 85 7.86 11.11 -7.94
N GLY A 86 8.71 11.16 -6.91
CA GLY A 86 10.14 11.43 -7.04
C GLY A 86 11.00 10.22 -7.38
N THR A 87 10.46 8.99 -7.32
CA THR A 87 11.18 7.75 -7.64
C THR A 87 11.84 7.82 -9.03
N LYS A 88 11.13 8.39 -10.02
CA LYS A 88 11.63 8.60 -11.39
C LYS A 88 12.88 9.49 -11.51
N LYS A 89 13.19 10.28 -10.48
CA LYS A 89 14.34 11.18 -10.43
C LYS A 89 15.49 10.65 -9.58
N LEU A 90 15.28 9.55 -8.86
CA LEU A 90 16.29 9.01 -7.94
C LEU A 90 17.61 8.72 -8.66
N ILE A 91 17.56 7.95 -9.74
CA ILE A 91 18.77 7.56 -10.50
C ILE A 91 19.45 8.78 -11.15
N SER A 92 18.67 9.67 -11.77
CA SER A 92 19.21 10.80 -12.54
C SER A 92 19.70 11.97 -11.70
N THR A 93 19.30 12.05 -10.42
CA THR A 93 19.67 13.16 -9.54
C THR A 93 20.45 12.72 -8.30
N GLY A 94 20.34 11.45 -7.90
CA GLY A 94 21.13 10.87 -6.83
C GLY A 94 22.58 10.66 -7.21
N VAL A 95 23.44 10.55 -6.21
CA VAL A 95 24.82 10.06 -6.37
C VAL A 95 24.87 8.59 -5.94
N GLY A 96 25.88 7.86 -6.41
CA GLY A 96 26.08 6.48 -6.00
C GLY A 96 27.34 6.28 -5.18
N GLY A 97 27.38 5.14 -4.52
CA GLY A 97 28.60 4.59 -3.97
C GLY A 97 28.42 3.13 -3.61
N ALA A 98 29.48 2.53 -3.11
CA ALA A 98 29.44 1.18 -2.59
C ALA A 98 30.10 1.15 -1.22
N ASP A 99 29.48 0.44 -0.27
CA ASP A 99 30.03 0.29 1.07
C ASP A 99 29.66 -1.06 1.69
N ARG A 100 30.21 -1.37 2.86
CA ARG A 100 29.77 -2.48 3.69
C ARG A 100 28.38 -2.19 4.23
N LEU A 101 27.47 -3.14 4.08
CA LEU A 101 26.12 -3.10 4.64
C LEU A 101 25.85 -4.40 5.42
N ASP A 102 25.54 -4.26 6.69
CA ASP A 102 25.18 -5.35 7.59
C ASP A 102 23.68 -5.24 7.92
N ILE A 103 22.91 -6.28 7.62
CA ILE A 103 21.48 -6.38 7.98
C ILE A 103 21.26 -7.71 8.72
N GLY A 104 20.88 -7.62 9.99
CA GLY A 104 20.77 -8.79 10.85
C GLY A 104 22.10 -9.55 10.96
N SER A 105 22.11 -10.83 10.61
CA SER A 105 23.31 -11.68 10.62
C SER A 105 24.08 -11.69 9.29
N VAL A 106 23.67 -10.86 8.32
CA VAL A 106 24.19 -10.88 6.96
C VAL A 106 25.01 -9.63 6.67
N THR A 107 26.25 -9.83 6.24
CA THR A 107 27.17 -8.79 5.79
C THR A 107 27.41 -8.90 4.29
N LEU A 108 27.27 -7.79 3.58
CA LEU A 108 27.75 -7.61 2.21
C LEU A 108 28.78 -6.49 2.14
N ASN A 109 29.91 -6.79 1.52
CA ASN A 109 30.93 -5.80 1.20
C ASN A 109 30.65 -5.20 -0.18
N LYS A 110 30.95 -3.91 -0.36
CA LYS A 110 30.74 -3.19 -1.63
C LYS A 110 29.30 -3.29 -2.14
N THR A 111 28.33 -3.20 -1.23
CA THR A 111 26.90 -3.11 -1.58
C THR A 111 26.66 -1.77 -2.27
N PRO A 112 26.12 -1.76 -3.51
CA PRO A 112 25.74 -0.52 -4.18
C PRO A 112 24.64 0.20 -3.39
N ILE A 113 24.84 1.49 -3.11
CA ILE A 113 23.87 2.36 -2.44
C ILE A 113 23.70 3.66 -3.23
N GLY A 114 22.45 4.09 -3.38
CA GLY A 114 22.12 5.41 -3.89
C GLY A 114 21.98 6.39 -2.73
N ILE A 115 22.41 7.64 -2.93
CA ILE A 115 22.20 8.72 -1.97
C ILE A 115 21.32 9.77 -2.64
N PRO A 116 20.06 9.95 -2.21
CA PRO A 116 19.14 10.88 -2.84
C PRO A 116 19.59 12.32 -2.58
N LYS A 117 19.70 13.12 -3.64
CA LYS A 117 20.09 14.55 -3.56
C LYS A 117 18.93 15.53 -3.74
N LEU A 118 17.72 15.00 -3.91
CA LEU A 118 16.48 15.75 -3.92
C LEU A 118 15.44 15.01 -3.08
N ARG A 119 14.43 15.75 -2.63
CA ARG A 119 13.24 15.16 -2.04
C ARG A 119 12.54 14.30 -3.10
N TRP A 120 12.34 13.02 -2.77
CA TRP A 120 11.71 12.06 -3.68
C TRP A 120 10.46 11.39 -3.11
N ASP A 121 10.32 11.41 -1.80
CA ASP A 121 9.16 10.95 -1.04
C ASP A 121 8.25 12.10 -0.59
N ASN A 122 7.09 11.75 -0.06
CA ASN A 122 6.11 12.69 0.49
C ASN A 122 6.35 13.09 1.97
N GLY A 123 7.53 12.82 2.56
CA GLY A 123 7.89 13.24 3.93
C GLY A 123 7.25 12.45 5.07
N TYR A 124 6.23 11.63 4.79
CA TYR A 124 5.68 10.61 5.71
C TYR A 124 6.18 9.20 5.40
N THR A 125 6.85 9.00 4.26
CA THR A 125 7.62 7.78 4.01
C THR A 125 9.00 7.93 4.65
N MET A 126 9.15 7.27 5.79
CA MET A 126 10.27 7.43 6.70
C MET A 126 11.36 6.38 6.47
N LEU A 127 12.54 6.62 7.02
CA LEU A 127 13.69 5.73 7.08
C LEU A 127 14.38 5.52 5.72
N HIS A 128 15.60 4.99 5.76
CA HIS A 128 16.32 4.54 4.56
C HIS A 128 15.52 3.49 3.80
N ALA A 129 15.68 3.43 2.48
CA ALA A 129 14.94 2.50 1.64
C ALA A 129 15.78 1.27 1.30
N LEU A 130 15.40 0.10 1.82
CA LEU A 130 15.97 -1.19 1.40
C LEU A 130 15.24 -1.67 0.14
N GLY A 131 15.93 -1.66 -1.00
CA GLY A 131 15.35 -2.07 -2.27
C GLY A 131 15.15 -3.58 -2.37
N LEU A 132 13.88 -4.01 -2.41
CA LEU A 132 13.44 -5.41 -2.49
C LEU A 132 12.56 -5.67 -3.73
N GLY A 133 12.66 -4.83 -4.75
CA GLY A 133 11.98 -4.98 -6.04
C GLY A 133 12.41 -6.18 -6.87
N ALA A 134 11.73 -6.39 -8.00
CA ALA A 134 11.94 -7.52 -8.90
C ALA A 134 13.39 -7.64 -9.40
N ASN A 135 14.07 -6.50 -9.59
CA ASN A 135 15.48 -6.40 -9.97
C ASN A 135 16.35 -5.90 -8.80
N SER A 136 16.00 -6.26 -7.56
CA SER A 136 16.73 -5.86 -6.36
C SER A 136 18.22 -6.20 -6.47
N THR A 137 19.07 -5.18 -6.40
CA THR A 137 20.52 -5.35 -6.39
C THR A 137 21.01 -5.95 -5.08
N TYR A 138 20.32 -5.67 -3.98
CA TYR A 138 20.61 -6.26 -2.67
C TYR A 138 20.36 -7.79 -2.66
N LEU A 139 19.17 -8.23 -3.06
CA LEU A 139 18.83 -9.67 -3.11
C LEU A 139 19.71 -10.41 -4.12
N THR A 140 19.99 -9.79 -5.27
CA THR A 140 20.90 -10.34 -6.29
C THR A 140 22.32 -10.51 -5.74
N SER A 141 22.86 -9.49 -5.05
CA SER A 141 24.19 -9.54 -4.42
C SER A 141 24.27 -10.64 -3.37
N LEU A 142 23.22 -10.81 -2.56
CA LEU A 142 23.15 -11.89 -1.58
C LEU A 142 23.12 -13.27 -2.24
N ALA A 143 22.33 -13.45 -3.30
CA ALA A 143 22.27 -14.70 -4.05
C ALA A 143 23.60 -15.05 -4.71
N GLN A 144 24.28 -14.07 -5.33
CA GLN A 144 25.60 -14.22 -5.93
C GLN A 144 26.69 -14.54 -4.90
N ALA A 145 26.60 -13.96 -3.70
CA ALA A 145 27.46 -14.28 -2.56
C ALA A 145 27.14 -15.64 -1.91
N GLY A 146 26.21 -16.42 -2.46
CA GLY A 146 25.79 -17.73 -1.93
C GLY A 146 25.07 -17.64 -0.59
N LYS A 147 24.58 -16.46 -0.20
CA LYS A 147 23.85 -16.24 1.06
C LYS A 147 22.38 -16.62 0.96
N LEU A 148 21.81 -16.65 -0.25
CA LEU A 148 20.42 -17.05 -0.53
C LEU A 148 20.36 -18.19 -1.53
N GLY A 149 19.40 -19.10 -1.33
CA GLY A 149 19.04 -20.14 -2.31
C GLY A 149 18.17 -19.62 -3.46
N SER A 150 17.39 -18.57 -3.20
CA SER A 150 16.49 -17.90 -4.14
C SER A 150 16.34 -16.42 -3.76
N ARG A 151 15.99 -15.54 -4.70
CA ARG A 151 15.64 -14.13 -4.44
C ARG A 151 14.24 -14.01 -3.81
N VAL A 152 14.12 -14.55 -2.61
CA VAL A 152 12.91 -14.49 -1.78
C VAL A 152 13.11 -13.51 -0.64
N TRP A 153 12.05 -12.80 -0.27
CA TRP A 153 11.96 -12.13 1.01
C TRP A 153 10.57 -12.27 1.59
N SER A 154 10.45 -12.25 2.91
CA SER A 154 9.17 -12.29 3.58
C SER A 154 9.13 -11.37 4.78
N ILE A 155 7.93 -10.89 5.11
CA ILE A 155 7.73 -9.90 6.15
C ILE A 155 6.52 -10.22 7.03
N PHE A 156 6.75 -10.04 8.33
CA PHE A 156 5.74 -9.85 9.36
C PHE A 156 6.05 -8.53 10.06
N TRP A 157 5.08 -7.62 10.14
CA TRP A 157 5.34 -6.28 10.71
C TRP A 157 5.53 -6.30 12.24
N GLY A 158 5.02 -7.34 12.90
CA GLY A 158 4.96 -7.45 14.36
C GLY A 158 3.64 -6.93 14.95
N ARG A 159 3.56 -6.91 16.28
CA ARG A 159 2.43 -6.35 17.04
C ARG A 159 2.90 -5.18 17.89
N MET A 160 2.17 -4.07 17.82
CA MET A 160 2.44 -2.84 18.57
C MET A 160 1.24 -2.50 19.45
N TRP A 161 1.40 -1.56 20.40
CA TRP A 161 0.32 -1.11 21.28
C TRP A 161 -0.44 -2.24 21.99
N THR A 162 0.29 -3.28 22.39
CA THR A 162 -0.26 -4.37 23.19
C THR A 162 -0.07 -4.06 24.68
N THR A 163 -0.99 -4.53 25.53
CA THR A 163 -0.96 -4.20 26.96
C THR A 163 0.25 -4.78 27.68
N ASN A 164 0.76 -5.93 27.24
CA ASN A 164 1.75 -6.69 28.02
C ASN A 164 2.98 -7.18 27.25
N ASN A 165 2.97 -7.29 25.91
CA ASN A 165 4.12 -7.81 25.15
C ASN A 165 4.02 -7.43 23.66
N ASN A 166 4.65 -6.31 23.28
CA ASN A 166 4.81 -6.03 21.86
C ASN A 166 5.64 -7.14 21.21
N ILE A 167 5.29 -7.49 19.97
CA ILE A 167 5.98 -8.52 19.22
C ILE A 167 6.77 -7.83 18.12
N ASP A 168 8.08 -8.08 18.10
CA ASP A 168 8.92 -7.60 17.01
C ASP A 168 8.56 -8.29 15.69
N GLY A 169 8.64 -7.49 14.63
CA GLY A 169 8.48 -8.00 13.27
C GLY A 169 9.67 -8.84 12.84
N SER A 170 9.58 -9.39 11.64
CA SER A 170 10.66 -10.13 11.01
C SER A 170 10.69 -9.85 9.52
N LEU A 171 11.87 -9.54 9.00
CA LEU A 171 12.19 -9.66 7.57
C LEU A 171 13.06 -10.91 7.42
N VAL A 172 12.61 -11.89 6.65
CA VAL A 172 13.40 -13.09 6.32
C VAL A 172 13.85 -12.99 4.88
N LEU A 173 15.13 -13.29 4.61
CA LEU A 173 15.71 -13.29 3.28
C LEU A 173 15.99 -14.75 2.86
N GLY A 174 15.57 -15.12 1.65
CA GLY A 174 15.75 -16.46 1.08
C GLY A 174 14.78 -17.52 1.62
N GLY A 175 13.69 -17.11 2.25
CA GLY A 175 12.73 -18.02 2.88
C GLY A 175 11.62 -17.31 3.63
N TYR A 176 10.98 -18.03 4.55
CA TYR A 176 9.95 -17.51 5.45
C TYR A 176 10.06 -18.13 6.85
N ASP A 177 9.30 -17.60 7.82
CA ASP A 177 9.23 -18.13 9.19
C ASP A 177 7.92 -18.88 9.40
N SER A 178 7.98 -20.21 9.54
CA SER A 178 6.80 -21.07 9.67
C SER A 178 6.06 -20.88 10.99
N GLU A 179 6.71 -20.33 12.02
CA GLU A 179 6.04 -20.03 13.29
C GLU A 179 5.15 -18.79 13.20
N LYS A 180 5.38 -17.91 12.20
CA LYS A 180 4.64 -16.66 12.02
C LYS A 180 3.43 -16.78 11.10
N VAL A 181 3.12 -17.98 10.60
CA VAL A 181 1.99 -18.21 9.69
C VAL A 181 1.00 -19.18 10.30
N THR A 182 -0.27 -19.04 9.93
CA THR A 182 -1.34 -19.99 10.29
C THR A 182 -2.35 -20.13 9.15
N GLY A 183 -3.09 -21.23 9.15
CA GLY A 183 -4.11 -21.52 8.15
C GLY A 183 -3.54 -21.82 6.77
N LYS A 184 -4.43 -21.73 5.76
CA LYS A 184 -4.08 -21.99 4.37
C LYS A 184 -3.31 -20.81 3.79
N ASN A 185 -2.28 -21.10 3.01
CA ASN A 185 -1.57 -20.10 2.23
C ASN A 185 -2.38 -19.67 1.00
N PHE A 186 -2.05 -18.51 0.47
CA PHE A 186 -2.58 -18.08 -0.80
C PHE A 186 -1.48 -17.48 -1.67
N THR A 187 -1.15 -18.19 -2.76
CA THR A 187 -0.10 -17.81 -3.70
C THR A 187 -0.71 -17.29 -5.00
N GLN A 188 -0.19 -16.16 -5.50
CA GLN A 188 -0.53 -15.58 -6.78
C GLN A 188 0.73 -15.17 -7.54
N ARG A 189 0.62 -15.05 -8.86
CA ARG A 189 1.70 -14.46 -9.66
C ARG A 189 1.84 -12.98 -9.36
N LEU A 190 3.07 -12.49 -9.40
CA LEU A 190 3.36 -11.07 -9.45
C LEU A 190 2.88 -10.52 -10.81
N ASP A 191 2.17 -9.40 -10.79
CA ASP A 191 1.64 -8.74 -11.98
C ASP A 191 1.98 -7.25 -11.96
N TYR A 192 3.07 -6.90 -12.62
CA TYR A 192 3.56 -5.51 -12.76
C TYR A 192 2.89 -4.74 -13.90
N SER A 193 1.85 -5.29 -14.53
CA SER A 193 1.14 -4.60 -15.61
C SER A 193 0.46 -3.33 -15.11
N GLU A 194 0.67 -2.22 -15.81
CA GLU A 194 -0.01 -0.95 -15.54
C GLU A 194 -1.54 -1.08 -15.59
N ALA A 195 -2.06 -2.05 -16.34
CA ALA A 195 -3.51 -2.32 -16.41
C ALA A 195 -4.12 -2.71 -15.06
N THR A 196 -3.30 -3.14 -14.09
CA THR A 196 -3.76 -3.49 -12.75
C THR A 196 -3.74 -2.33 -11.77
N GLY A 197 -2.97 -1.28 -12.05
CA GLY A 197 -2.65 -0.21 -11.11
C GLY A 197 -1.80 -0.65 -9.91
N CYS A 198 -1.28 -1.89 -9.85
CA CYS A 198 -0.46 -2.35 -8.73
C CYS A 198 1.03 -2.39 -9.09
N TRP A 199 1.76 -1.34 -8.71
CA TRP A 199 3.17 -1.18 -9.05
C TRP A 199 4.13 -2.11 -8.29
N THR A 200 3.71 -2.66 -7.14
CA THR A 200 4.54 -3.65 -6.42
C THR A 200 4.41 -5.06 -7.01
N GLY A 201 3.49 -5.27 -7.97
CA GLY A 201 3.16 -6.57 -8.53
C GLY A 201 2.29 -7.45 -7.62
N MET A 202 2.11 -7.08 -6.36
CA MET A 202 1.37 -7.85 -5.35
C MET A 202 -0.11 -7.45 -5.33
N LYS A 203 -0.80 -7.73 -6.43
CA LYS A 203 -2.21 -7.38 -6.61
C LYS A 203 -3.11 -8.33 -5.84
N VAL A 204 -4.01 -7.78 -5.03
CA VAL A 204 -5.14 -8.51 -4.44
C VAL A 204 -6.45 -7.81 -4.75
N THR A 205 -7.57 -8.45 -4.42
CA THR A 205 -8.90 -7.83 -4.56
C THR A 205 -9.66 -8.04 -3.27
N LEU A 206 -10.01 -6.94 -2.59
CA LEU A 206 -10.92 -6.96 -1.46
C LEU A 206 -12.33 -7.22 -1.97
N THR A 207 -12.97 -8.25 -1.43
CA THR A 207 -14.38 -8.58 -1.70
C THR A 207 -15.29 -8.18 -0.54
N ASP A 208 -14.73 -8.07 0.66
CA ASP A 208 -15.44 -7.50 1.81
C ASP A 208 -14.44 -6.92 2.83
N VAL A 209 -14.90 -5.92 3.57
CA VAL A 209 -14.24 -5.42 4.77
C VAL A 209 -15.32 -5.31 5.83
N GLN A 210 -15.15 -6.01 6.94
CA GLN A 210 -16.15 -6.08 8.01
C GLN A 210 -15.58 -5.54 9.31
N VAL A 211 -16.30 -4.65 9.98
CA VAL A 211 -16.04 -4.33 11.38
C VAL A 211 -16.68 -5.40 12.26
N ASN A 212 -15.92 -5.88 13.23
CA ASN A 212 -16.30 -6.98 14.11
C ASN A 212 -16.59 -6.42 15.50
N PHE A 213 -17.87 -6.29 15.86
CA PHE A 213 -18.28 -5.76 17.15
C PHE A 213 -18.03 -6.78 18.26
N ARG A 214 -17.84 -6.28 19.50
CA ARG A 214 -17.60 -7.13 20.67
C ARG A 214 -18.79 -7.98 21.09
N ASP A 215 -19.98 -7.62 20.64
CA ASP A 215 -21.20 -8.42 20.79
C ASP A 215 -21.28 -9.61 19.81
N GLY A 216 -20.27 -9.77 18.94
CA GLY A 216 -20.19 -10.84 17.95
C GLY A 216 -20.90 -10.52 16.63
N ILE A 217 -21.42 -9.30 16.46
CA ILE A 217 -22.05 -8.86 15.22
C ILE A 217 -20.98 -8.34 14.26
N ASP A 218 -20.95 -8.88 13.05
CA ASP A 218 -20.10 -8.39 11.98
C ASP A 218 -20.90 -7.53 11.01
N LYS A 219 -20.36 -6.36 10.62
CA LYS A 219 -20.99 -5.47 9.64
C LYS A 219 -20.01 -5.10 8.55
N SER A 220 -20.40 -5.34 7.30
CA SER A 220 -19.63 -4.88 6.14
C SER A 220 -19.63 -3.35 6.07
N ILE A 221 -18.46 -2.79 5.75
CA ILE A 221 -18.26 -1.38 5.41
C ILE A 221 -17.94 -1.19 3.92
N MET A 222 -18.08 -2.26 3.13
CA MET A 222 -17.99 -2.21 1.67
C MET A 222 -19.38 -2.09 1.03
N PRO A 223 -19.52 -1.35 -0.08
CA PRO A 223 -20.76 -1.36 -0.86
C PRO A 223 -21.08 -2.75 -1.40
N VAL A 224 -22.37 -3.09 -1.46
CA VAL A 224 -22.84 -4.38 -1.99
C VAL A 224 -22.40 -4.56 -3.44
N ASN A 225 -21.98 -5.77 -3.81
CA ASN A 225 -21.49 -6.13 -5.15
C ASN A 225 -20.30 -5.29 -5.63
N ASN A 226 -19.48 -4.79 -4.72
CA ASN A 226 -18.28 -4.05 -5.04
C ASN A 226 -17.04 -4.87 -4.72
N ALA A 227 -15.96 -4.62 -5.46
CA ALA A 227 -14.67 -5.22 -5.24
C ALA A 227 -13.61 -4.13 -5.41
N ILE A 228 -12.67 -4.05 -4.46
CA ILE A 228 -11.62 -3.04 -4.49
C ILE A 228 -10.30 -3.73 -4.86
N PRO A 229 -9.77 -3.52 -6.08
CA PRO A 229 -8.42 -3.97 -6.40
C PRO A 229 -7.43 -3.17 -5.56
N CYS A 230 -6.54 -3.86 -4.86
CA CYS A 230 -5.54 -3.25 -3.99
C CYS A 230 -4.14 -3.75 -4.34
N CYS A 231 -3.16 -2.90 -4.10
CA CYS A 231 -1.76 -3.27 -4.11
C CYS A 231 -1.27 -3.47 -2.66
N ILE A 232 -0.49 -4.52 -2.39
CA ILE A 232 0.16 -4.66 -1.08
C ILE A 232 1.42 -3.81 -1.09
N VAL A 233 1.58 -2.92 -0.11
CA VAL A 233 2.66 -1.92 -0.10
C VAL A 233 3.28 -1.81 1.31
N PRO A 234 4.30 -2.63 1.63
CA PRO A 234 4.85 -2.72 2.99
C PRO A 234 5.42 -1.42 3.56
N HIS A 235 5.82 -0.47 2.71
CA HIS A 235 6.36 0.81 3.15
C HIS A 235 5.26 1.88 3.34
N ARG A 236 4.00 1.66 2.96
CA ARG A 236 2.89 2.61 3.23
C ARG A 236 2.53 2.59 4.71
N HIS A 237 2.33 3.76 5.30
CA HIS A 237 2.13 3.95 6.75
C HIS A 237 0.68 3.76 7.23
N MET A 238 -0.25 3.49 6.32
CA MET A 238 -1.63 3.15 6.67
C MET A 238 -1.84 1.64 6.74
N LEU A 239 -2.99 1.24 7.28
CA LEU A 239 -3.49 -0.12 7.13
C LEU A 239 -4.16 -0.31 5.77
N LEU A 240 -5.07 0.60 5.42
CA LEU A 240 -5.80 0.61 4.15
C LEU A 240 -5.93 2.05 3.63
N GLU A 241 -5.54 2.27 2.39
CA GLU A 241 -5.92 3.46 1.62
C GLU A 241 -6.97 3.02 0.60
N ALA A 242 -8.20 3.52 0.71
CA ALA A 242 -9.35 3.08 -0.09
C ALA A 242 -10.29 4.25 -0.43
N PRO A 243 -11.29 4.09 -1.33
CA PRO A 243 -12.25 5.17 -1.59
C PRO A 243 -12.87 5.72 -0.31
N SER A 244 -12.99 7.05 -0.21
CA SER A 244 -13.43 7.74 1.02
C SER A 244 -14.78 7.26 1.56
N SER A 245 -15.66 6.75 0.69
CA SER A 245 -16.95 6.16 1.08
C SER A 245 -16.82 4.99 2.07
N LEU A 246 -15.69 4.28 2.09
CA LEU A 246 -15.42 3.21 3.04
C LEU A 246 -15.19 3.77 4.46
N VAL A 247 -14.53 4.92 4.56
CA VAL A 247 -14.34 5.64 5.83
C VAL A 247 -15.68 6.21 6.31
N ASP A 248 -16.47 6.82 5.40
CA ASP A 248 -17.80 7.34 5.75
C ASP A 248 -18.73 6.22 6.25
N THR A 249 -18.67 5.05 5.61
CA THR A 249 -19.46 3.87 6.01
C THR A 249 -18.98 3.33 7.36
N PHE A 250 -17.67 3.31 7.61
CA PHE A 250 -17.11 2.94 8.91
C PHE A 250 -17.71 3.82 10.02
N GLU A 251 -17.62 5.15 9.88
CA GLU A 251 -18.16 6.10 10.87
C GLU A 251 -19.66 5.91 11.13
N ASN A 252 -20.44 5.74 10.07
CA ASN A 252 -21.88 5.51 10.17
C ASN A 252 -22.21 4.17 10.87
N VAL A 253 -21.48 3.11 10.53
CA VAL A 253 -21.73 1.76 11.07
C VAL A 253 -21.34 1.67 12.55
N THR A 254 -20.21 2.29 12.94
CA THR A 254 -19.71 2.26 14.32
C THR A 254 -20.21 3.43 15.17
N ASN A 255 -20.94 4.38 14.58
CA ASN A 255 -21.45 5.59 15.22
C ASN A 255 -20.35 6.43 15.88
N VAL A 256 -19.17 6.46 15.27
CA VAL A 256 -18.05 7.31 15.66
C VAL A 256 -17.95 8.49 14.70
N LYS A 257 -17.34 9.60 15.13
CA LYS A 257 -17.14 10.79 14.30
C LYS A 257 -15.72 11.26 14.44
N ASP A 258 -15.06 11.52 13.31
CA ASP A 258 -13.70 12.03 13.35
C ASP A 258 -13.67 13.48 13.86
N ASP A 259 -12.57 13.84 14.51
CA ASP A 259 -12.24 15.22 14.91
C ASP A 259 -11.22 15.88 13.97
N GLY A 260 -10.94 15.22 12.83
CA GLY A 260 -10.07 15.68 11.76
C GLY A 260 -8.93 14.72 11.44
N LEU A 261 -7.98 15.20 10.65
CA LEU A 261 -6.84 14.41 10.20
C LEU A 261 -5.67 14.47 11.18
N SER A 262 -4.91 13.38 11.24
CA SER A 262 -3.60 13.33 11.88
C SER A 262 -2.50 13.84 10.96
N PHE A 263 -1.58 14.60 11.54
CA PHE A 263 -0.34 15.06 10.90
C PHE A 263 0.91 14.54 11.63
N GLY A 264 0.73 13.55 12.51
CA GLY A 264 1.82 12.89 13.24
C GLY A 264 2.56 11.86 12.38
N LEU A 265 2.91 10.72 12.97
CA LEU A 265 3.53 9.62 12.23
C LEU A 265 2.56 8.90 11.29
N HIS A 266 1.26 8.91 11.61
CA HIS A 266 0.20 8.35 10.77
C HIS A 266 -0.48 9.43 9.93
N TRP A 267 0.31 10.09 9.08
CA TRP A 267 -0.15 11.22 8.28
C TRP A 267 -1.41 10.91 7.46
N GLY A 268 -2.48 11.67 7.66
CA GLY A 268 -3.76 11.48 6.96
C GLY A 268 -4.70 10.44 7.59
N ALA A 269 -4.33 9.82 8.72
CA ALA A 269 -5.26 9.02 9.52
C ALA A 269 -6.39 9.91 10.08
N ARG A 270 -7.57 9.32 10.29
CA ARG A 270 -8.69 10.00 10.97
C ARG A 270 -8.51 9.93 12.48
N LYS A 271 -8.73 11.03 13.18
CA LYS A 271 -8.59 11.10 14.64
C LYS A 271 -9.95 11.02 15.33
N PHE A 272 -9.98 10.39 16.50
CA PHE A 272 -11.17 10.21 17.33
C PHE A 272 -10.82 10.43 18.81
N ASP A 273 -11.79 10.91 19.60
CA ASP A 273 -11.67 10.88 21.06
C ASP A 273 -11.65 9.42 21.55
N ALA A 274 -10.65 9.07 22.37
CA ALA A 274 -10.47 7.71 22.87
C ALA A 274 -11.66 7.16 23.66
N LYS A 275 -12.53 8.02 24.23
CA LYS A 275 -13.73 7.62 24.98
C LYS A 275 -14.86 7.14 24.07
N THR A 276 -14.86 7.57 22.81
CA THR A 276 -15.92 7.24 21.84
C THR A 276 -15.42 6.40 20.67
N ALA A 277 -14.11 6.17 20.57
CA ALA A 277 -13.51 5.34 19.54
C ALA A 277 -14.07 3.90 19.55
N PHE A 278 -14.22 3.34 18.35
CA PHE A 278 -14.63 1.96 18.16
C PHE A 278 -13.56 0.99 18.70
N ASP A 279 -13.98 -0.06 19.40
CA ASP A 279 -13.09 -0.96 20.16
C ASP A 279 -13.12 -2.42 19.67
N GLY A 280 -13.80 -2.67 18.54
CA GLY A 280 -13.87 -3.95 17.86
C GLY A 280 -12.75 -4.15 16.83
N ASP A 281 -12.69 -5.36 16.27
CA ASP A 281 -11.68 -5.73 15.28
C ASP A 281 -12.16 -5.42 13.86
N ILE A 282 -11.31 -5.65 12.86
CA ILE A 282 -11.69 -5.53 11.45
C ILE A 282 -11.20 -6.75 10.66
N THR A 283 -12.03 -7.27 9.76
CA THR A 283 -11.73 -8.45 8.93
C THR A 283 -11.75 -8.08 7.46
N PHE A 284 -10.66 -8.39 6.76
CA PHE A 284 -10.50 -8.24 5.32
C PHE A 284 -10.76 -9.58 4.64
N SER A 285 -11.68 -9.63 3.68
CA SER A 285 -11.90 -10.79 2.83
C SER A 285 -11.36 -10.53 1.44
N LEU A 286 -10.47 -11.43 0.99
CA LEU A 286 -9.88 -11.36 -0.35
C LEU A 286 -10.62 -12.29 -1.31
N SER A 287 -10.61 -11.96 -2.61
CA SER A 287 -11.16 -12.81 -3.68
C SER A 287 -10.52 -14.21 -3.74
N SER A 288 -9.36 -14.36 -3.11
CA SER A 288 -8.65 -15.62 -2.92
C SER A 288 -9.31 -16.59 -1.94
N GLY A 289 -10.24 -16.10 -1.13
CA GLY A 289 -10.78 -16.80 0.03
C GLY A 289 -9.95 -16.61 1.32
N LEU A 290 -8.79 -15.94 1.26
CA LEU A 290 -8.05 -15.57 2.47
C LEU A 290 -8.84 -14.49 3.23
N GLN A 291 -9.04 -14.73 4.52
CA GLN A 291 -9.59 -13.75 5.45
C GLN A 291 -8.50 -13.34 6.43
N VAL A 292 -8.33 -12.04 6.63
CA VAL A 292 -7.34 -11.47 7.56
C VAL A 292 -8.05 -10.65 8.62
N ARG A 293 -8.07 -11.14 9.86
CA ARG A 293 -8.63 -10.42 11.02
C ARG A 293 -7.55 -9.62 11.72
N VAL A 294 -7.71 -8.30 11.72
CA VAL A 294 -6.81 -7.33 12.34
C VAL A 294 -7.40 -6.88 13.68
N PRO A 295 -6.71 -7.10 14.81
CA PRO A 295 -7.12 -6.61 16.12
C PRO A 295 -7.19 -5.08 16.19
N ASN A 296 -8.15 -4.56 16.96
CA ASN A 296 -8.41 -3.14 17.16
C ASN A 296 -7.14 -2.30 17.37
N ASN A 297 -6.29 -2.74 18.30
CA ASN A 297 -5.07 -2.02 18.68
C ASN A 297 -3.97 -2.00 17.61
N GLN A 298 -4.18 -2.58 16.42
CA GLN A 298 -3.27 -2.45 15.28
C GLN A 298 -3.77 -1.51 14.19
N TYR A 299 -5.01 -1.03 14.27
CA TYR A 299 -5.60 -0.15 13.24
C TYR A 299 -6.38 1.04 13.78
N ILE A 300 -6.79 1.00 15.05
CA ILE A 300 -7.24 2.15 15.84
C ILE A 300 -6.22 2.29 16.98
N VAL A 301 -5.26 3.18 16.77
CA VAL A 301 -4.01 3.26 17.56
C VAL A 301 -3.95 4.59 18.31
N PRO A 302 -3.21 4.73 19.42
CA PRO A 302 -3.03 6.06 20.02
C PRO A 302 -2.31 7.00 19.05
N PHE A 303 -2.53 8.32 19.18
CA PHE A 303 -1.79 9.31 18.40
C PHE A 303 -0.30 9.23 18.71
N VAL A 304 0.53 9.21 17.68
CA VAL A 304 1.99 9.16 17.81
C VAL A 304 2.66 10.23 16.95
N ASP A 305 3.62 10.95 17.53
CA ASP A 305 4.48 11.90 16.81
C ASP A 305 5.91 11.94 17.37
N ILE A 306 6.78 12.73 16.76
CA ILE A 306 8.12 13.09 17.26
C ILE A 306 8.11 14.56 17.64
N ASP A 307 8.40 14.87 18.90
CA ASP A 307 8.50 16.26 19.33
C ASP A 307 9.81 16.94 18.87
N ARG A 308 9.94 18.24 19.15
CA ARG A 308 11.11 19.02 18.77
C ARG A 308 12.42 18.54 19.42
N SER A 309 12.35 17.83 20.54
CA SER A 309 13.53 17.23 21.19
C SER A 309 13.99 15.95 20.52
N GLY A 310 13.14 15.37 19.65
CA GLY A 310 13.37 14.06 19.05
C GLY A 310 12.78 12.91 19.87
N ALA A 311 12.09 13.19 20.98
CA ALA A 311 11.39 12.18 21.73
C ALA A 311 10.11 11.75 20.99
N GLN A 312 9.82 10.46 21.02
CA GLN A 312 8.53 9.97 20.59
C GLN A 312 7.47 10.36 21.63
N VAL A 313 6.40 11.00 21.16
CA VAL A 313 5.25 11.38 21.98
C VAL A 313 4.07 10.52 21.61
N THR A 314 3.31 10.10 22.61
CA THR A 314 2.07 9.35 22.44
C THR A 314 0.97 10.03 23.24
N ASP A 315 -0.17 10.29 22.61
CA ASP A 315 -1.38 10.78 23.29
C ASP A 315 -2.45 9.70 23.26
N ASP A 316 -2.68 9.05 24.40
CA ASP A 316 -3.66 7.99 24.53
C ASP A 316 -5.11 8.48 24.53
N LYS A 317 -5.34 9.80 24.66
CA LYS A 317 -6.68 10.41 24.58
C LYS A 317 -7.16 10.59 23.15
N VAL A 318 -6.25 10.52 22.18
CA VAL A 318 -6.55 10.61 20.75
C VAL A 318 -6.29 9.26 20.11
N LYS A 319 -7.25 8.75 19.36
CA LYS A 319 -7.10 7.52 18.56
C LYS A 319 -7.01 7.87 17.08
N GLU A 320 -6.16 7.17 16.35
CA GLU A 320 -5.97 7.29 14.91
C GLU A 320 -6.49 6.03 14.22
N LEU A 321 -7.47 6.18 13.34
CA LEU A 321 -7.89 5.14 12.41
C LEU A 321 -6.94 5.13 11.22
N LEU A 322 -6.23 4.01 11.07
CA LEU A 322 -5.25 3.79 10.01
C LEU A 322 -5.88 3.37 8.68
N ILE A 323 -7.12 3.85 8.44
CA ILE A 323 -7.84 3.71 7.18
C ILE A 323 -8.11 5.12 6.69
N THR A 324 -7.70 5.42 5.46
CA THR A 324 -7.88 6.75 4.89
C THR A 324 -8.39 6.71 3.46
N GLY A 325 -8.93 7.85 3.03
CA GLY A 325 -9.50 8.06 1.71
C GLY A 325 -8.40 8.24 0.65
N LEU A 326 -8.59 7.65 -0.52
CA LEU A 326 -7.74 7.89 -1.69
C LEU A 326 -7.96 9.29 -2.27
N TYR A 327 -6.90 9.83 -2.86
CA TYR A 327 -6.96 10.99 -3.74
C TYR A 327 -6.92 10.55 -5.20
N ASP A 328 -5.72 10.29 -5.73
CA ASP A 328 -5.46 9.95 -7.13
C ASP A 328 -4.66 8.64 -7.30
N GLN A 329 -4.42 7.91 -6.20
CA GLN A 329 -3.62 6.70 -6.17
C GLN A 329 -4.49 5.42 -6.17
N PRO A 330 -3.96 4.27 -6.62
CA PRO A 330 -4.59 2.97 -6.44
C PRO A 330 -4.76 2.62 -4.95
N ALA A 331 -5.76 1.80 -4.62
CA ALA A 331 -5.97 1.36 -3.24
C ALA A 331 -4.78 0.53 -2.73
N THR A 332 -4.40 0.71 -1.47
CA THR A 332 -3.24 0.01 -0.88
C THR A 332 -3.60 -0.71 0.42
N LEU A 333 -3.01 -1.89 0.60
CA LEU A 333 -2.89 -2.53 1.92
C LEU A 333 -1.46 -2.29 2.42
N GLY A 334 -1.34 -1.42 3.42
CA GLY A 334 -0.05 -0.95 3.90
C GLY A 334 0.54 -1.80 5.03
N ARG A 335 1.55 -1.25 5.71
CA ARG A 335 2.32 -1.98 6.74
C ARG A 335 1.47 -2.53 7.88
N TYR A 336 0.40 -1.82 8.26
CA TYR A 336 -0.40 -2.22 9.41
C TYR A 336 -1.32 -3.41 9.11
N PHE A 337 -1.63 -3.67 7.84
CA PHE A 337 -2.24 -4.94 7.42
C PHE A 337 -1.31 -6.12 7.72
N LEU A 338 0.01 -5.94 7.52
CA LEU A 338 1.05 -6.93 7.78
C LEU A 338 1.35 -7.16 9.28
N THR A 339 0.59 -6.51 10.18
CA THR A 339 0.55 -6.91 11.61
C THR A 339 -0.29 -8.17 11.82
N SER A 340 -1.14 -8.52 10.85
CA SER A 340 -2.06 -9.65 10.91
C SER A 340 -2.02 -10.53 9.65
N ALA A 341 -1.33 -10.10 8.60
CA ALA A 341 -0.96 -10.93 7.46
C ALA A 341 0.56 -11.16 7.44
N TYR A 342 0.97 -12.31 6.92
CA TYR A 342 2.36 -12.63 6.62
C TYR A 342 2.53 -12.66 5.10
N LEU A 343 3.52 -11.93 4.59
CA LEU A 343 3.78 -11.83 3.16
C LEU A 343 5.13 -12.48 2.83
N MET A 344 5.16 -13.30 1.79
CA MET A 344 6.38 -13.78 1.15
C MET A 344 6.36 -13.40 -0.33
N VAL A 345 7.46 -12.91 -0.86
CA VAL A 345 7.65 -12.56 -2.27
C VAL A 345 8.81 -13.38 -2.79
N ASP A 346 8.55 -14.14 -3.86
CA ASP A 346 9.52 -14.96 -4.57
C ASP A 346 9.70 -14.42 -5.98
N HIS A 347 10.77 -13.65 -6.17
CA HIS A 347 11.09 -13.03 -7.46
C HIS A 347 11.61 -14.02 -8.49
N ASP A 348 12.10 -15.19 -8.07
CA ASP A 348 12.58 -16.22 -9.00
C ASP A 348 11.41 -17.08 -9.51
N ALA A 349 10.40 -17.33 -8.67
CA ALA A 349 9.15 -17.98 -9.06
C ALA A 349 8.11 -17.01 -9.65
N GLU A 350 8.38 -15.70 -9.61
CA GLU A 350 7.44 -14.63 -9.99
C GLU A 350 6.10 -14.71 -9.26
N THR A 351 6.14 -15.00 -7.95
CA THR A 351 4.93 -15.13 -7.13
C THR A 351 5.05 -14.40 -5.81
N PHE A 352 3.90 -14.07 -5.22
CA PHE A 352 3.81 -13.72 -3.81
C PHE A 352 2.83 -14.64 -3.12
N THR A 353 3.03 -14.84 -1.82
CA THR A 353 2.18 -15.68 -0.98
C THR A 353 1.78 -14.92 0.28
N LEU A 354 0.50 -15.03 0.64
CA LEU A 354 -0.06 -14.51 1.87
C LEU A 354 -0.55 -15.61 2.80
N TRP A 355 -0.46 -15.33 4.10
CA TRP A 355 -1.12 -16.08 5.16
C TRP A 355 -1.76 -15.11 6.15
N GLN A 356 -2.70 -15.63 6.95
CA GLN A 356 -2.94 -15.03 8.26
C GLN A 356 -1.66 -15.17 9.09
N ALA A 357 -1.21 -14.09 9.72
CA ALA A 357 -0.07 -14.12 10.60
C ALA A 357 -0.42 -14.79 11.93
N ASN A 358 0.52 -15.55 12.47
CA ASN A 358 0.53 -16.08 13.82
C ASN A 358 1.48 -15.24 14.70
N PRO A 359 0.97 -14.30 15.52
CA PRO A 359 1.80 -13.43 16.33
C PRO A 359 2.41 -14.21 17.49
N THR A 360 3.66 -14.63 17.34
CA THR A 360 4.43 -15.35 18.36
C THR A 360 5.85 -14.81 18.42
N THR A 361 6.56 -15.02 19.54
CA THR A 361 8.01 -14.76 19.62
C THR A 361 8.84 -15.94 19.11
N ARG A 362 8.23 -17.13 18.95
CA ARG A 362 8.90 -18.30 18.36
C ARG A 362 9.27 -18.04 16.90
N SER A 363 10.30 -18.72 16.43
CA SER A 363 10.79 -18.61 15.06
C SER A 363 11.29 -19.96 14.56
N THR A 364 10.94 -20.32 13.33
CA THR A 364 11.50 -21.47 12.62
C THR A 364 11.61 -21.10 11.14
N LEU A 365 12.83 -20.85 10.69
CA LEU A 365 13.10 -20.41 9.33
C LEU A 365 13.06 -21.59 8.35
N VAL A 366 12.23 -21.45 7.33
CA VAL A 366 12.12 -22.37 6.20
C VAL A 366 12.78 -21.71 4.99
N LYS A 367 13.79 -22.38 4.43
CA LYS A 367 14.50 -21.92 3.24
C LYS A 367 13.66 -22.20 1.99
N VAL A 368 13.65 -21.26 1.06
CA VAL A 368 13.14 -21.45 -0.29
C VAL A 368 14.32 -21.48 -1.25
N ALA A 369 14.35 -22.47 -2.12
CA ALA A 369 15.40 -22.64 -3.11
C ALA A 369 14.79 -22.59 -4.51
N SER A 370 15.46 -21.89 -5.42
CA SER A 370 15.12 -21.92 -6.84
C SER A 370 15.77 -23.16 -7.44
N ASP A 371 15.02 -23.92 -8.24
CA ASP A 371 15.60 -24.94 -9.12
C ASP A 371 16.42 -24.21 -10.21
N ARG A 372 17.69 -23.93 -9.92
CA ARG A 372 18.64 -23.22 -10.81
C ARG A 372 18.94 -23.94 -12.14
N SER A 373 18.21 -25.00 -12.48
CA SER A 373 18.37 -25.77 -13.71
C SER A 373 17.65 -25.20 -14.93
N ASP A 374 16.85 -24.13 -14.81
CA ASP A 374 16.03 -23.62 -15.93
C ASP A 374 16.18 -22.12 -16.24
N CYS A 375 17.32 -21.49 -15.88
CA CYS A 375 17.67 -20.17 -16.40
C CYS A 375 18.02 -20.24 -17.89
N GLY A 376 17.00 -20.25 -18.77
CA GLY A 376 17.20 -20.15 -20.22
C GLY A 376 16.03 -20.54 -21.13
N LYS A 377 14.84 -20.91 -20.63
CA LYS A 377 13.69 -21.20 -21.50
C LYS A 377 12.41 -20.52 -21.01
N PRO A 378 11.59 -19.93 -21.90
CA PRO A 378 10.28 -19.43 -21.52
C PRO A 378 9.40 -20.63 -21.16
N GLN A 379 9.14 -20.84 -19.87
CA GLN A 379 8.28 -21.91 -19.40
C GLN A 379 6.82 -21.46 -19.43
N THR A 380 6.09 -22.06 -20.36
CA THR A 380 4.65 -22.17 -20.35
C THR A 380 4.20 -23.01 -19.15
N SER A 381 3.32 -22.42 -18.35
CA SER A 381 2.35 -23.06 -17.42
C SER A 381 2.80 -24.37 -16.76
N ARG A 382 3.23 -24.27 -15.49
CA ARG A 382 3.23 -25.41 -14.56
C ARG A 382 2.41 -25.07 -13.31
N ASP A 383 1.55 -26.01 -12.95
CA ASP A 383 0.63 -25.96 -11.83
C ASP A 383 1.33 -25.78 -10.48
N ALA A 384 0.62 -25.12 -9.56
CA ALA A 384 1.07 -24.76 -8.23
C ALA A 384 1.64 -25.97 -7.43
N ILE A 385 2.91 -25.86 -7.04
CA ILE A 385 3.57 -26.80 -6.13
C ILE A 385 3.14 -26.43 -4.69
N ASN A 386 2.35 -27.30 -4.07
CA ASN A 386 2.16 -27.31 -2.61
C ASN A 386 3.40 -27.95 -1.96
N PRO A 387 4.08 -27.32 -0.98
CA PRO A 387 5.04 -28.03 -0.15
C PRO A 387 4.30 -28.86 0.91
N THR A 388 4.16 -30.16 0.67
CA THR A 388 3.65 -31.12 1.66
C THR A 388 4.75 -31.47 2.66
N SER A 389 4.51 -31.16 3.93
CA SER A 389 5.25 -31.70 5.06
C SER A 389 4.86 -33.15 5.32
N THR A 390 5.83 -34.06 5.29
CA THR A 390 5.68 -35.45 5.74
C THR A 390 5.58 -35.55 7.27
N PRO A 391 4.66 -36.39 7.77
CA PRO A 391 4.99 -37.29 8.86
C PRO A 391 4.77 -38.75 8.45
N THR A 392 5.62 -39.61 8.97
CA THR A 392 5.68 -41.06 8.74
C THR A 392 4.58 -41.83 9.49
N ASN A 393 4.18 -42.95 8.86
CA ASN A 393 3.47 -44.14 9.36
C ASN A 393 1.93 -44.11 9.45
N GLY A 394 1.29 -45.02 8.70
CA GLY A 394 -0.07 -45.51 8.95
C GLY A 394 -0.82 -46.05 7.73
N SER A 395 -0.63 -47.34 7.44
CA SER A 395 -1.49 -48.32 6.73
C SER A 395 -2.70 -47.89 5.87
N ASP A 396 -2.70 -48.45 4.66
CA ASP A 396 -3.77 -48.71 3.68
C ASP A 396 -5.24 -48.57 4.12
N ALA A 397 -6.00 -47.82 3.32
CA ALA A 397 -7.38 -48.14 2.93
C ALA A 397 -7.80 -47.30 1.71
N ASP A 398 -8.06 -47.98 0.59
CA ASP A 398 -8.70 -47.45 -0.62
C ASP A 398 -10.02 -46.74 -0.28
N SER A 399 -10.25 -45.57 -0.89
CA SER A 399 -11.58 -44.95 -0.93
C SER A 399 -11.82 -44.22 -2.26
N GLU A 400 -12.81 -44.74 -2.97
CA GLU A 400 -13.27 -44.31 -4.30
C GLU A 400 -13.81 -42.87 -4.32
N ALA A 401 -13.56 -42.18 -5.44
CA ALA A 401 -14.15 -40.88 -5.74
C ALA A 401 -15.62 -41.03 -6.17
N SER A 402 -16.55 -40.44 -5.41
CA SER A 402 -17.97 -40.38 -5.76
C SER A 402 -18.27 -39.27 -6.77
N GLY A 403 -18.48 -39.63 -8.03
CA GLY A 403 -19.03 -38.75 -9.07
C GLY A 403 -20.55 -38.62 -8.97
N LEU A 404 -21.08 -37.42 -9.20
CA LEU A 404 -22.52 -37.14 -9.21
C LEU A 404 -23.21 -37.80 -10.42
N SER A 405 -24.29 -38.52 -10.14
CA SER A 405 -25.11 -39.26 -11.12
C SER A 405 -25.73 -38.37 -12.19
N THR A 406 -25.64 -38.82 -13.44
CA THR A 406 -26.24 -38.27 -14.66
C THR A 406 -27.76 -37.99 -14.55
N GLY A 407 -28.44 -38.54 -13.53
CA GLY A 407 -29.86 -38.26 -13.24
C GLY A 407 -30.16 -36.87 -12.65
N ALA A 408 -29.19 -36.16 -12.06
CA ALA A 408 -29.41 -34.83 -11.48
C ALA A 408 -29.45 -33.71 -12.53
N ILE A 409 -28.82 -33.93 -13.70
CA ILE A 409 -28.68 -32.94 -14.76
C ILE A 409 -29.96 -32.82 -15.61
N ALA A 410 -30.81 -33.86 -15.66
CA ALA A 410 -32.05 -33.85 -16.44
C ALA A 410 -33.20 -33.07 -15.77
N GLY A 411 -33.16 -32.84 -14.45
CA GLY A 411 -34.24 -32.18 -13.71
C GLY A 411 -34.26 -30.65 -13.82
N ILE A 412 -33.11 -30.01 -14.08
CA ILE A 412 -32.97 -28.55 -14.06
C ILE A 412 -33.48 -27.90 -15.36
N ALA A 413 -33.45 -28.62 -16.48
CA ALA A 413 -33.86 -28.09 -17.79
C ALA A 413 -35.37 -27.80 -17.90
N VAL A 414 -36.22 -28.54 -17.18
CA VAL A 414 -37.69 -28.40 -17.28
C VAL A 414 -38.23 -27.31 -16.34
N GLY A 415 -37.54 -27.03 -15.22
CA GLY A 415 -37.94 -26.00 -14.25
C GLY A 415 -37.78 -24.56 -14.75
N ALA A 416 -36.79 -24.30 -15.62
CA ALA A 416 -36.48 -22.96 -16.10
C ALA A 416 -37.61 -22.35 -16.97
N VAL A 417 -38.32 -23.17 -17.74
CA VAL A 417 -39.39 -22.71 -18.63
C VAL A 417 -40.64 -22.27 -17.84
N ALA A 418 -40.97 -22.97 -16.75
CA ALA A 418 -42.08 -22.62 -15.88
C ALA A 418 -41.80 -21.35 -15.06
N ALA A 419 -40.56 -21.17 -14.58
CA ALA A 419 -40.16 -19.98 -13.83
C ALA A 419 -40.20 -18.71 -14.70
N LEU A 420 -39.74 -18.77 -15.95
CA LEU A 420 -39.76 -17.63 -16.87
C LEU A 420 -41.19 -17.20 -17.25
N ALA A 421 -42.13 -18.14 -17.37
CA ALA A 421 -43.54 -17.82 -17.62
C ALA A 421 -44.18 -17.05 -16.46
N ILE A 422 -43.86 -17.39 -15.20
CA ILE A 422 -44.38 -16.72 -14.00
C ILE A 422 -43.82 -15.30 -13.87
N VAL A 423 -42.52 -15.12 -14.13
CA VAL A 423 -41.86 -13.80 -14.09
C VAL A 423 -42.42 -12.88 -15.19
N GLY A 424 -42.65 -13.41 -16.40
CA GLY A 424 -43.27 -12.65 -17.50
C GLY A 424 -44.69 -12.17 -17.19
N LEU A 425 -45.52 -13.01 -16.58
CA LEU A 425 -46.88 -12.65 -16.14
C LEU A 425 -46.89 -11.60 -15.02
N GLY A 426 -45.94 -11.70 -14.07
CA GLY A 426 -45.78 -10.71 -12.99
C GLY A 426 -45.40 -9.31 -13.51
N ALA A 427 -44.44 -9.24 -14.43
CA ALA A 427 -44.01 -7.97 -15.03
C ALA A 427 -45.15 -7.30 -15.85
N PHE A 428 -45.94 -8.09 -16.58
CA PHE A 428 -47.06 -7.57 -17.37
C PHE A 428 -48.15 -6.92 -16.51
N PHE A 429 -48.49 -7.52 -15.35
CA PHE A 429 -49.51 -6.96 -14.46
C PHE A 429 -49.06 -5.66 -13.76
N LEU A 430 -47.77 -5.54 -13.41
CA LEU A 430 -47.22 -4.32 -12.79
C LEU A 430 -47.12 -3.15 -13.78
N LEU A 431 -46.83 -3.42 -15.05
CA LEU A 431 -46.80 -2.37 -16.08
C LEU A 431 -48.21 -1.89 -16.46
N ARG A 432 -49.24 -2.75 -16.34
CA ARG A 432 -50.63 -2.37 -16.60
C ARG A 432 -51.23 -1.48 -15.49
N SER A 433 -50.77 -1.60 -14.25
CA SER A 433 -51.26 -0.78 -13.13
C SER A 433 -50.68 0.65 -13.12
N LYS A 434 -49.47 0.84 -13.65
CA LYS A 434 -48.82 2.18 -13.72
C LYS A 434 -49.37 3.11 -14.80
N LYS A 435 -50.07 2.60 -15.82
CA LYS A 435 -50.70 3.44 -16.87
C LYS A 435 -52.05 4.05 -16.49
N ARG A 436 -52.53 3.86 -15.24
CA ARG A 436 -53.80 4.44 -14.75
C ARG A 436 -53.63 5.57 -13.72
N LYS A 437 -52.41 6.07 -13.47
CA LYS A 437 -52.14 7.15 -12.50
C LYS A 437 -51.29 8.30 -13.07
N ALA A 438 -51.53 8.69 -14.31
CA ALA A 438 -50.96 9.91 -14.89
C ALA A 438 -52.08 10.83 -15.40
N SER A 439 -52.76 11.50 -14.47
CA SER A 439 -53.59 12.69 -14.70
C SER A 439 -53.81 13.39 -13.36
N GLN A 440 -53.57 14.70 -13.33
CA GLN A 440 -53.61 15.64 -12.19
C GLN A 440 -52.30 15.64 -11.37
N SER A 441 -51.53 16.74 -11.20
CA SER A 441 -51.89 18.16 -11.12
C SER A 441 -50.68 19.08 -11.43
N GLN A 442 -50.94 20.23 -12.05
CA GLN A 442 -50.02 21.38 -12.11
C GLN A 442 -49.99 22.17 -10.77
N PRO A 443 -48.92 22.92 -10.46
CA PRO A 443 -48.81 23.73 -9.23
C PRO A 443 -49.28 25.20 -9.43
N PRO A 444 -49.75 25.89 -8.37
CA PRO A 444 -49.97 27.34 -8.39
C PRO A 444 -48.78 28.14 -7.78
N PRO A 445 -48.71 29.47 -8.01
CA PRO A 445 -47.50 30.28 -7.80
C PRO A 445 -47.46 31.13 -6.51
N TYR A 446 -46.23 31.60 -6.26
CA TYR A 446 -45.63 32.60 -5.36
C TYR A 446 -46.51 33.69 -4.67
N ASN A 447 -46.16 34.07 -3.42
CA ASN A 447 -45.93 35.47 -3.01
C ASN A 447 -45.23 35.65 -1.64
N THR A 448 -44.48 36.76 -1.60
CA THR A 448 -43.53 37.37 -0.65
C THR A 448 -44.08 37.84 0.70
N GLU A 449 -43.23 37.91 1.75
CA GLU A 449 -42.95 39.11 2.58
C GLU A 449 -42.03 38.81 3.80
N THR A 450 -41.02 39.68 4.02
CA THR A 450 -40.14 39.80 5.21
C THR A 450 -40.56 41.06 5.98
N PRO A 451 -40.27 41.27 7.30
CA PRO A 451 -38.97 41.89 7.69
C PRO A 451 -38.43 41.66 9.14
N GLY A 452 -37.09 41.78 9.30
CA GLY A 452 -36.36 42.30 10.49
C GLY A 452 -35.96 41.29 11.59
N GLN A 453 -34.82 41.38 12.30
CA GLN A 453 -33.71 42.35 12.35
C GLN A 453 -32.56 41.81 13.26
N MET A 454 -31.30 42.17 12.96
CA MET A 454 -30.06 42.23 13.80
C MET A 454 -29.57 40.96 14.55
N GLY A 455 -28.30 40.56 14.59
CA GLY A 455 -27.03 41.13 14.14
C GLY A 455 -25.94 40.78 15.18
N GLN A 456 -24.94 39.98 14.83
CA GLN A 456 -23.62 39.98 15.48
C GLN A 456 -22.53 39.57 14.49
N VAL A 457 -21.45 40.36 14.51
CA VAL A 457 -20.29 40.31 13.64
C VAL A 457 -19.28 39.33 14.24
N GLN A 458 -18.77 38.38 13.47
CA GLN A 458 -17.53 37.69 13.80
C GLN A 458 -16.76 37.31 12.53
N GLU A 459 -15.46 37.60 12.57
CA GLU A 459 -14.50 37.64 11.47
C GLU A 459 -14.31 36.26 10.80
N ALA A 460 -14.30 36.27 9.46
CA ALA A 460 -14.11 35.09 8.64
C ALA A 460 -12.66 34.98 8.14
N TRP A 461 -12.02 33.83 8.39
CA TRP A 461 -10.84 33.35 7.66
C TRP A 461 -11.29 32.53 6.42
N PRO A 462 -10.55 32.56 5.29
CA PRO A 462 -11.05 32.04 4.03
C PRO A 462 -11.03 30.50 3.98
N LYS A 463 -12.20 29.92 3.72
CA LYS A 463 -12.36 28.54 3.26
C LYS A 463 -12.07 28.47 1.76
N TYR A 464 -11.06 27.72 1.35
CA TYR A 464 -10.96 27.24 -0.03
C TYR A 464 -11.73 25.93 -0.16
N GLY A 465 -12.90 26.01 -0.80
CA GLY A 465 -13.74 24.87 -1.16
C GLY A 465 -14.53 25.24 -2.41
N GLY A 466 -13.92 25.06 -3.57
CA GLY A 466 -14.61 25.13 -4.86
C GLY A 466 -14.91 23.72 -5.33
N GLN A 467 -16.16 23.29 -5.18
CA GLN A 467 -16.73 22.20 -5.98
C GLN A 467 -16.80 22.71 -7.43
N GLN A 468 -16.16 21.98 -8.35
CA GLN A 468 -16.45 22.10 -9.76
C GLN A 468 -17.22 20.85 -10.17
N GLU A 469 -18.52 21.02 -10.38
CA GLU A 469 -19.36 20.05 -11.08
C GLU A 469 -18.75 19.77 -12.45
N VAL A 470 -18.41 18.50 -12.71
CA VAL A 470 -18.17 18.02 -14.07
C VAL A 470 -19.31 17.09 -14.41
N SER A 471 -20.19 17.58 -15.27
CA SER A 471 -21.24 16.82 -15.94
C SER A 471 -20.62 15.70 -16.78
N HIS A 472 -21.05 14.47 -16.52
CA HIS A 472 -20.81 13.33 -17.39
C HIS A 472 -21.76 13.41 -18.59
N GLU A 473 -21.24 13.69 -19.79
CA GLU A 473 -21.93 13.39 -21.04
C GLU A 473 -21.22 12.27 -21.82
N VAL A 474 -22.04 11.31 -22.21
CA VAL A 474 -21.71 10.03 -22.84
C VAL A 474 -21.44 10.25 -24.33
N TYR A 475 -20.28 9.82 -24.82
CA TYR A 475 -19.98 9.84 -26.26
C TYR A 475 -20.39 8.52 -26.92
N GLY A 476 -21.28 8.61 -27.92
CA GLY A 476 -21.59 7.54 -28.85
C GLY A 476 -21.46 8.00 -30.30
N SER A 477 -20.80 7.16 -31.10
CA SER A 477 -20.97 6.94 -32.55
C SER A 477 -20.56 8.02 -33.58
N GLN A 478 -19.49 7.67 -34.32
CA GLN A 478 -19.21 7.84 -35.76
C GLN A 478 -19.63 9.12 -36.52
N GLY A 479 -18.63 9.77 -37.14
CA GLY A 479 -18.79 10.62 -38.32
C GLY A 479 -17.46 11.22 -38.81
N GLN A 480 -17.00 10.78 -39.99
CA GLN A 480 -15.85 11.35 -40.72
C GLN A 480 -16.07 12.82 -41.09
N HIS A 481 -15.07 13.70 -40.89
CA HIS A 481 -14.37 14.42 -41.97
C HIS A 481 -13.43 15.54 -41.46
N ARG A 482 -12.24 15.54 -42.08
CA ARG A 482 -11.38 16.67 -42.52
C ARG A 482 -10.58 17.51 -41.52
N LEU A 483 -9.27 17.36 -41.72
CA LEU A 483 -8.14 18.29 -41.50
C LEU A 483 -8.47 19.77 -41.68
N SER A 484 -7.83 20.59 -40.83
CA SER A 484 -7.32 21.91 -41.20
C SER A 484 -6.04 22.17 -40.41
N GLU A 485 -4.91 22.18 -41.12
CA GLU A 485 -3.68 22.81 -40.70
C GLU A 485 -3.91 24.31 -40.47
N LEU A 486 -3.19 24.92 -39.53
CA LEU A 486 -2.64 26.26 -39.72
C LEU A 486 -1.42 26.44 -38.80
N ARG A 487 -0.43 27.10 -39.40
CA ARG A 487 0.97 27.28 -39.02
C ARG A 487 1.18 28.76 -38.74
N GLY A 488 2.13 29.08 -37.85
CA GLY A 488 2.83 30.38 -37.79
C GLY A 488 2.71 31.04 -36.41
N GLN A 489 3.76 31.01 -35.59
CA GLN A 489 4.90 31.97 -35.53
C GLN A 489 4.56 33.15 -34.60
N ASP A 490 5.22 33.27 -33.45
CA ASP A 490 6.33 34.23 -33.32
C ASP A 490 6.99 34.23 -31.93
N ASN A 491 8.25 34.64 -31.99
CA ASN A 491 9.30 34.73 -30.99
C ASN A 491 8.95 35.53 -29.72
N PHE A 492 9.47 35.09 -28.57
CA PHE A 492 9.88 36.02 -27.50
C PHE A 492 11.29 35.68 -27.02
N VAL A 493 12.21 36.56 -27.40
CA VAL A 493 13.55 36.75 -26.83
C VAL A 493 13.39 37.60 -25.58
N PHE A 494 14.07 37.24 -24.49
CA PHE A 494 14.33 38.17 -23.38
C PHE A 494 15.83 38.51 -23.38
N GLU A 495 16.11 39.77 -23.71
CA GLU A 495 17.36 40.47 -23.49
C GLU A 495 17.10 41.48 -22.36
N MET A 496 17.96 41.52 -21.33
CA MET A 496 18.10 42.69 -20.48
C MET A 496 19.57 42.90 -20.11
N ASP A 497 20.10 43.96 -20.72
CA ASP A 497 21.05 44.97 -20.25
C ASP A 497 22.28 44.54 -19.44
N GLY A 498 23.41 44.55 -20.15
CA GLY A 498 24.69 44.99 -19.62
C GLY A 498 24.94 46.48 -19.95
N GLY A 499 25.32 47.26 -18.94
CA GLY A 499 25.78 48.64 -19.09
C GLY A 499 26.95 48.95 -18.14
N ASN A 500 28.18 48.77 -18.66
CA ASN A 500 29.36 49.66 -18.64
C ASN A 500 29.42 50.84 -17.63
N ASP A 501 30.55 51.34 -17.14
CA ASP A 501 31.98 50.97 -17.16
C ASP A 501 32.73 52.03 -16.28
N GLN A 502 33.89 51.65 -15.73
CA GLN A 502 35.07 52.47 -15.33
C GLN A 502 34.98 53.67 -14.36
N ARG A 503 35.86 53.66 -13.33
CA ARG A 503 37.13 54.43 -13.31
C ARG A 503 37.96 54.22 -12.03
N ARG A 504 39.26 53.95 -12.27
CA ARG A 504 40.46 54.06 -11.41
C ARG A 504 40.70 53.07 -10.29
#